data_AF-A0A2E8S3B6-F1
#
_entry.id   AF-A0A2E8S3B6-F1
#
_cell.length_a   1.000
_cell.length_b   1.000
_cell.length_c   1.000
_cell.angle_alpha   90.00
_cell.angle_beta   90.00
_cell.angle_gamma   90.00
#
_symmetry.space_group_name_H-M   'P 1'
#
loop_
_entity.id
_entity.type
_entity.pdbx_description
1 polymer ?
#
loop_
_entity_poly.entity_id
_entity_poly.type
_entity_poly.pdbx_seq_one_letter_code
_entity_poly.pdbx_strand_id
1 'polypeptide(L)'
;MTDKPLNEETATSNSPDTANSEMSEEEQMEQEIEELSKSFSALSSDLDALIRSLKPAHVIDNIRRVDPVVFQRYFRGFRLDKIGRGRLVRILLPEVREKENVRVMQLLTLLWNKANGKVYSAVRELVESINPDVEAIESIDDETAEGFVKVLKEKGFKRPAIHICVRLNGVRFSDDFIEKTLSPSAEN
;
A
#
# COMPACT_ATOMS: atom_id res chain seq x y z
N MET A 1 15.48 -71.79 37.34
CA MET A 1 16.26 -70.98 36.39
C MET A 1 15.22 -70.13 35.65
N THR A 2 14.87 -68.96 36.22
CA THR A 2 15.41 -67.61 35.85
C THR A 2 14.96 -67.25 34.43
N ASP A 3 14.33 -66.12 34.09
CA ASP A 3 13.98 -64.87 34.77
C ASP A 3 12.91 -64.16 33.91
N LYS A 4 12.14 -63.29 34.56
CA LYS A 4 11.26 -62.22 34.00
C LYS A 4 12.13 -61.10 33.33
N PRO A 5 11.57 -59.94 32.90
CA PRO A 5 10.57 -59.59 31.86
C PRO A 5 11.12 -58.44 30.94
N LEU A 6 10.33 -57.84 30.03
CA LEU A 6 10.32 -56.37 29.78
C LEU A 6 9.31 -55.92 28.69
N ASN A 7 8.68 -54.78 28.98
CA ASN A 7 7.86 -53.89 28.15
C ASN A 7 8.65 -53.26 26.98
N GLU A 8 7.94 -52.82 25.94
CA GLU A 8 8.16 -51.58 25.16
C GLU A 8 6.96 -51.45 24.18
N GLU A 9 6.02 -50.53 24.36
CA GLU A 9 5.98 -49.12 23.92
C GLU A 9 6.10 -48.86 22.42
N THR A 10 5.44 -47.77 21.98
CA THR A 10 5.34 -47.14 20.64
C THR A 10 4.12 -47.57 19.80
N ALA A 11 3.34 -46.68 19.17
CA ALA A 11 3.39 -45.23 19.09
C ALA A 11 1.98 -44.68 18.77
N THR A 12 1.68 -43.55 19.41
CA THR A 12 0.65 -42.58 19.05
C THR A 12 0.88 -42.06 17.63
N SER A 13 -0.03 -42.37 16.71
CA SER A 13 -0.18 -41.64 15.45
C SER A 13 -1.19 -40.50 15.69
N ASN A 14 -0.68 -39.38 16.18
CA ASN A 14 -1.37 -38.10 16.05
C ASN A 14 -0.86 -37.46 14.76
N SER A 15 -1.65 -37.58 13.69
CA SER A 15 -1.53 -36.68 12.55
C SER A 15 -1.85 -35.26 13.03
N PRO A 16 -0.97 -34.27 12.86
CA PRO A 16 -1.37 -32.89 13.03
C PRO A 16 -2.20 -32.51 11.81
N ASP A 17 -3.52 -32.41 12.02
CA ASP A 17 -4.41 -31.68 11.13
C ASP A 17 -3.82 -30.29 10.93
N THR A 18 -3.25 -30.08 9.76
CA THR A 18 -2.81 -28.76 9.30
C THR A 18 -4.09 -28.03 8.91
N ALA A 19 -4.70 -27.37 9.89
CA ALA A 19 -5.79 -26.45 9.68
C ALA A 19 -5.24 -25.22 8.94
N ASN A 20 -5.02 -25.37 7.63
CA ASN A 20 -4.92 -24.23 6.74
C ASN A 20 -6.30 -23.60 6.69
N SER A 21 -6.48 -22.56 7.51
CA SER A 21 -7.63 -21.67 7.48
C SER A 21 -7.60 -20.91 6.15
N GLU A 22 -8.15 -21.51 5.09
CA GLU A 22 -8.47 -20.80 3.86
C GLU A 22 -9.48 -19.70 4.22
N MET A 23 -8.98 -18.46 4.33
CA MET A 23 -9.86 -17.29 4.44
C MET A 23 -10.73 -17.20 3.20
N SER A 24 -12.00 -16.89 3.39
CA SER A 24 -12.93 -16.67 2.29
C SER A 24 -12.53 -15.46 1.42
N GLU A 25 -12.93 -15.46 0.15
CA GLU A 25 -12.69 -14.33 -0.77
C GLU A 25 -13.24 -12.99 -0.21
N GLU A 26 -14.33 -13.06 0.56
CA GLU A 26 -14.94 -11.90 1.22
C GLU A 26 -14.04 -11.34 2.32
N GLU A 27 -13.49 -12.20 3.19
CA GLU A 27 -12.56 -11.79 4.24
C GLU A 27 -11.24 -11.23 3.67
N GLN A 28 -10.74 -11.80 2.56
CA GLN A 28 -9.55 -11.27 1.88
C GLN A 28 -9.81 -9.85 1.34
N MET A 29 -10.96 -9.64 0.70
CA MET A 29 -11.33 -8.33 0.18
C MET A 29 -11.54 -7.30 1.30
N GLU A 30 -12.13 -7.68 2.43
CA GLU A 30 -12.28 -6.81 3.59
C GLU A 30 -10.93 -6.39 4.17
N GLN A 31 -9.98 -7.32 4.30
CA GLN A 31 -8.62 -7.03 4.74
C GLN A 31 -7.90 -6.07 3.78
N GLU A 32 -7.99 -6.29 2.46
CA GLU A 32 -7.40 -5.37 1.47
C GLU A 32 -7.98 -3.94 1.59
N ILE A 33 -9.29 -3.82 1.85
CA ILE A 33 -9.96 -2.54 2.05
C ILE A 33 -9.45 -1.85 3.32
N GLU A 34 -9.30 -2.60 4.41
CA GLU A 34 -8.79 -2.08 5.68
C GLU A 34 -7.34 -1.60 5.53
N GLU A 35 -6.47 -2.41 4.92
CA GLU A 35 -5.08 -2.05 4.65
C GLU A 35 -4.96 -0.80 3.77
N LEU A 36 -5.75 -0.72 2.70
CA LEU A 36 -5.76 0.45 1.83
C LEU A 36 -6.17 1.72 2.59
N SER A 37 -7.21 1.61 3.42
CA SER A 37 -7.71 2.72 4.23
C SER A 37 -6.67 3.17 5.26
N LYS A 38 -5.95 2.22 5.88
CA LYS A 38 -4.81 2.49 6.78
C LYS A 38 -3.69 3.24 6.05
N SER A 39 -3.32 2.80 4.85
CA SER A 39 -2.29 3.45 4.03
C SER A 39 -2.65 4.89 3.66
N PHE A 40 -3.90 5.16 3.30
CA PHE A 40 -4.35 6.53 3.00
C PHE A 40 -4.43 7.42 4.25
N SER A 41 -4.77 6.84 5.41
CA SER A 41 -4.76 7.55 6.69
C SER A 41 -3.33 7.96 7.08
N ALA A 42 -2.36 7.05 6.93
CA ALA A 42 -0.94 7.34 7.19
C ALA A 42 -0.36 8.39 6.22
N LEU A 43 -0.88 8.46 5.00
CA LEU A 43 -0.49 9.47 4.01
C LEU A 43 -1.11 10.85 4.23
N SER A 44 -1.74 11.12 5.37
CA SER A 44 -2.49 12.36 5.59
C SER A 44 -1.76 13.63 5.14
N SER A 45 -0.48 13.79 5.49
CA SER A 45 0.33 14.96 5.14
C SER A 45 0.76 15.02 3.67
N ASP A 46 0.92 13.87 3.00
CA ASP A 46 1.36 13.75 1.61
C ASP A 46 0.23 13.53 0.60
N LEU A 47 -1.01 13.36 1.07
CA LEU A 47 -2.18 13.08 0.21
C LEU A 47 -2.47 14.23 -0.77
N ASP A 48 -2.26 15.48 -0.37
CA ASP A 48 -2.34 16.62 -1.29
C ASP A 48 -1.28 16.53 -2.40
N ALA A 49 -0.03 16.19 -2.05
CA ALA A 49 1.06 16.02 -2.99
C ALA A 49 0.80 14.84 -3.96
N LEU A 50 0.28 13.72 -3.44
CA LEU A 50 -0.18 12.57 -4.22
C LEU A 50 -1.16 13.03 -5.30
N ILE A 51 -2.26 13.68 -4.91
CA ILE A 51 -3.31 14.09 -5.85
C ILE A 51 -2.78 15.13 -6.85
N ARG A 52 -1.95 16.09 -6.41
CA ARG A 52 -1.37 17.13 -7.28
C ARG A 52 -0.41 16.58 -8.33
N SER A 53 0.25 15.46 -8.05
CA SER A 53 1.16 14.82 -9.01
C SER A 53 0.42 14.28 -10.25
N LEU A 54 -0.90 14.03 -10.14
CA LEU A 54 -1.71 13.45 -11.19
C LEU A 54 -2.21 14.48 -12.20
N LYS A 55 -2.45 14.04 -13.44
CA LYS A 55 -3.07 14.85 -14.49
C LYS A 55 -4.59 14.90 -14.27
N PRO A 56 -5.21 16.08 -14.05
CA PRO A 56 -6.63 16.15 -13.69
C PRO A 56 -7.57 15.49 -14.68
N ALA A 57 -7.37 15.71 -15.98
CA ALA A 57 -8.20 15.10 -17.03
C ALA A 57 -8.21 13.56 -16.91
N HIS A 58 -7.04 12.95 -16.69
CA HIS A 58 -6.93 11.50 -16.56
C HIS A 58 -7.62 10.99 -15.30
N VAL A 59 -7.49 11.70 -14.17
CA VAL A 59 -8.17 11.32 -12.93
C VAL A 59 -9.68 11.37 -13.12
N ILE A 60 -10.20 12.47 -13.66
CA ILE A 60 -11.64 12.66 -13.84
C ILE A 60 -12.24 11.63 -14.82
N ASP A 61 -11.55 11.32 -15.92
CA ASP A 61 -12.00 10.32 -16.88
C ASP A 61 -12.08 8.92 -16.27
N ASN A 62 -11.17 8.56 -15.35
CA ASN A 62 -11.25 7.29 -14.66
C ASN A 62 -12.30 7.28 -13.55
N ILE A 63 -12.47 8.39 -12.81
CA ILE A 63 -13.57 8.52 -11.83
C ILE A 63 -14.92 8.31 -12.52
N ARG A 64 -15.13 8.89 -13.71
CA ARG A 64 -16.36 8.68 -14.48
C ARG A 64 -16.72 7.20 -14.68
N ARG A 65 -15.72 6.32 -14.79
CA ARG A 65 -15.89 4.89 -15.04
C ARG A 65 -16.04 4.09 -13.75
N VAL A 66 -15.19 4.39 -12.76
CA VAL A 66 -15.08 3.61 -11.52
C VAL A 66 -16.10 4.04 -10.47
N ASP A 67 -16.41 5.34 -10.40
CA ASP A 67 -17.40 5.92 -9.50
C ASP A 67 -18.24 6.99 -10.21
N PRO A 68 -19.27 6.58 -10.97
CA PRO A 68 -20.17 7.50 -11.64
C PRO A 68 -20.90 8.46 -10.68
N VAL A 69 -21.09 8.08 -9.41
CA VAL A 69 -21.79 8.91 -8.42
C VAL A 69 -20.93 10.11 -8.03
N VAL A 70 -19.64 9.88 -7.73
CA VAL A 70 -18.66 10.96 -7.50
C VAL A 70 -18.55 11.82 -8.76
N PHE A 71 -18.53 11.21 -9.94
CA PHE A 71 -18.50 11.97 -11.19
C PHE A 71 -19.69 12.91 -11.34
N GLN A 72 -20.90 12.39 -11.16
CA GLN A 72 -22.13 13.17 -11.27
C GLN A 72 -22.20 14.28 -10.23
N ARG A 73 -21.75 14.00 -9.00
CA ARG A 73 -21.77 14.95 -7.88
C ARG A 73 -20.85 16.14 -8.08
N TYR A 74 -19.63 15.93 -8.60
CA TYR A 74 -18.59 16.97 -8.60
C TYR A 74 -18.14 17.46 -9.97
N PHE A 75 -18.32 16.66 -11.01
CA PHE A 75 -17.73 16.94 -12.33
C PHE A 75 -18.78 17.14 -13.44
N ARG A 76 -20.05 16.78 -13.20
CA ARG A 76 -21.14 17.03 -14.16
C ARG A 76 -21.28 18.53 -14.44
N GLY A 77 -21.36 18.88 -15.72
CA GLY A 77 -21.55 20.26 -16.17
C GLY A 77 -20.28 21.11 -16.18
N PHE A 78 -19.15 20.60 -15.67
CA PHE A 78 -17.87 21.27 -15.78
C PHE A 78 -17.18 20.96 -17.11
N ARG A 79 -16.45 21.95 -17.62
CA ARG A 79 -15.47 21.73 -18.69
C ARG A 79 -14.23 21.09 -18.07
N LEU A 80 -13.95 19.83 -18.43
CA LEU A 80 -12.94 19.01 -17.75
C LEU A 80 -11.53 19.59 -17.89
N ASP A 81 -11.23 20.25 -19.01
CA ASP A 81 -9.97 20.96 -19.28
C ASP A 81 -9.76 22.19 -18.38
N LYS A 82 -10.82 22.69 -17.74
CA LYS A 82 -10.78 23.83 -16.81
C LYS A 82 -10.64 23.42 -15.35
N ILE A 83 -10.66 22.12 -15.05
CA ILE A 83 -10.47 21.64 -13.69
C ILE A 83 -8.96 21.56 -13.41
N GLY A 84 -8.47 22.54 -12.66
CA GLY A 84 -7.10 22.55 -12.16
C GLY A 84 -6.87 21.61 -10.97
N ARG A 85 -5.60 21.31 -10.69
CA ARG A 85 -5.15 20.44 -9.58
C ARG A 85 -5.71 20.86 -8.21
N GLY A 86 -5.73 22.16 -7.91
CA GLY A 86 -6.24 22.63 -6.61
C GLY A 86 -7.72 22.31 -6.39
N ARG A 87 -8.54 22.34 -7.45
CA ARG A 87 -9.95 21.93 -7.36
C ARG A 87 -10.08 20.42 -7.24
N LEU A 88 -9.25 19.67 -7.95
CA LEU A 88 -9.20 18.21 -7.86
C LEU A 88 -8.91 17.75 -6.43
N VAL A 89 -7.89 18.34 -5.77
CA VAL A 89 -7.59 18.08 -4.35
C VAL A 89 -8.81 18.35 -3.48
N ARG A 90 -9.43 19.53 -3.59
CA ARG A 90 -10.60 19.90 -2.77
C ARG A 90 -11.77 18.92 -2.91
N ILE A 91 -11.90 18.25 -4.05
CA ILE A 91 -12.97 17.28 -4.31
C ILE A 91 -12.59 15.89 -3.80
N LEU A 92 -11.36 15.44 -4.07
CA LEU A 92 -10.95 14.07 -3.75
C LEU A 92 -10.51 13.89 -2.31
N LEU A 93 -10.00 14.94 -1.67
CA LEU A 93 -9.53 14.85 -0.29
C LEU A 93 -10.66 14.47 0.67
N PRO A 94 -11.87 15.05 0.63
CA PRO A 94 -13.00 14.60 1.45
C PRO A 94 -13.50 13.20 1.06
N GLU A 95 -13.51 12.85 -0.23
CA GLU A 95 -13.91 11.49 -0.66
C GLU A 95 -13.00 10.42 -0.07
N VAL A 96 -11.70 10.70 0.05
CA VAL A 96 -10.75 9.77 0.66
C VAL A 96 -10.81 9.82 2.19
N ARG A 97 -10.78 11.00 2.80
CA ARG A 97 -10.61 11.13 4.27
C ARG A 97 -11.89 10.98 5.08
N GLU A 98 -13.01 11.49 4.56
CA GLU A 98 -14.26 11.58 5.33
C GLU A 98 -15.23 10.49 4.92
N LYS A 99 -15.21 10.10 3.64
CA LYS A 99 -16.14 9.11 3.09
C LYS A 99 -15.50 7.75 2.86
N GLU A 100 -14.20 7.65 3.11
CA GLU A 100 -13.41 6.42 2.96
C GLU A 100 -13.72 5.71 1.64
N ASN A 101 -13.79 6.50 0.55
CA ASN A 101 -14.21 5.99 -0.75
C ASN A 101 -13.09 5.11 -1.35
N VAL A 102 -13.15 3.82 -1.04
CA VAL A 102 -12.21 2.78 -1.47
C VAL A 102 -11.96 2.80 -2.97
N ARG A 103 -13.02 2.99 -3.77
CA ARG A 103 -12.91 3.03 -5.24
C ARG A 103 -12.05 4.19 -5.71
N VAL A 104 -12.18 5.34 -5.06
CA VAL A 104 -11.32 6.50 -5.34
C VAL A 104 -9.89 6.25 -4.85
N MET A 105 -9.72 5.63 -3.68
CA MET A 105 -8.39 5.27 -3.16
C MET A 105 -7.63 4.32 -4.09
N GLN A 106 -8.26 3.20 -4.50
CA GLN A 106 -7.70 2.23 -5.45
C GLN A 106 -7.32 2.91 -6.77
N LEU A 107 -8.19 3.78 -7.28
CA LEU A 107 -7.93 4.54 -8.49
C LEU A 107 -6.70 5.46 -8.32
N LEU A 108 -6.61 6.18 -7.20
CA LEU A 108 -5.50 7.07 -6.91
C LEU A 108 -4.18 6.28 -6.83
N THR A 109 -4.17 5.11 -6.18
CA THR A 109 -3.02 4.21 -6.13
C THR A 109 -2.55 3.83 -7.54
N LEU A 110 -3.47 3.33 -8.36
CA LEU A 110 -3.17 2.92 -9.73
C LEU A 110 -2.61 4.07 -10.58
N LEU A 111 -3.28 5.24 -10.55
CA LEU A 111 -2.86 6.40 -11.33
C LEU A 111 -1.52 6.95 -10.85
N TRP A 112 -1.26 6.91 -9.55
CA TRP A 112 0.00 7.37 -8.98
C TRP A 112 1.15 6.47 -9.36
N ASN A 113 1.01 5.15 -9.20
CA ASN A 113 2.02 4.17 -9.62
C ASN A 113 2.35 4.31 -11.11
N LYS A 114 1.32 4.49 -11.96
CA LYS A 114 1.53 4.71 -13.40
C LYS A 114 2.26 6.02 -13.71
N ALA A 115 1.90 7.11 -13.03
CA ALA A 115 2.53 8.42 -13.25
C ALA A 115 3.98 8.47 -12.70
N ASN A 116 4.25 7.71 -11.64
CA ASN A 116 5.51 7.68 -10.91
C ASN A 116 6.23 6.33 -11.10
N GLY A 117 6.07 5.70 -12.27
CA GLY A 117 6.57 4.35 -12.53
C GLY A 117 8.06 4.15 -12.24
N LYS A 118 8.89 5.19 -12.39
CA LYS A 118 10.32 5.12 -12.07
C LYS A 118 10.60 4.84 -10.59
N VAL A 119 9.93 5.51 -9.66
CA VAL A 119 10.15 5.26 -8.22
C VAL A 119 9.52 3.93 -7.82
N TYR A 120 8.35 3.61 -8.35
CA TYR A 120 7.70 2.32 -8.13
C TYR A 120 8.61 1.15 -8.58
N SER A 121 9.12 1.18 -9.81
CA SER A 121 10.04 0.16 -10.31
C SER A 121 11.32 0.09 -9.47
N ALA A 122 11.90 1.23 -9.08
CA ALA A 122 13.11 1.22 -8.27
C ALA A 122 12.90 0.65 -6.85
N VAL A 123 11.75 0.93 -6.22
CA VAL A 123 11.38 0.33 -4.92
C VAL A 123 11.18 -1.17 -5.10
N ARG A 124 10.42 -1.57 -6.12
CA ARG A 124 10.15 -2.98 -6.43
C ARG A 124 11.44 -3.77 -6.67
N GLU A 125 12.37 -3.25 -7.49
CA GLU A 125 13.68 -3.87 -7.75
C GLU A 125 14.48 -4.10 -6.45
N LEU A 126 14.42 -3.17 -5.50
CA LEU A 126 15.10 -3.31 -4.21
C LEU A 126 14.44 -4.39 -3.35
N VAL A 127 13.11 -4.42 -3.27
CA VAL A 127 12.37 -5.44 -2.53
C VAL A 127 12.58 -6.84 -3.13
N GLU A 128 12.51 -6.96 -4.46
CA GLU A 128 12.78 -8.21 -5.20
C GLU A 128 14.22 -8.73 -5.00
N SER A 129 15.15 -7.86 -4.60
CA SER A 129 16.53 -8.29 -4.26
C SER A 129 16.63 -9.05 -2.94
N ILE A 130 15.64 -8.91 -2.06
CA ILE A 130 15.52 -9.71 -0.82
C ILE A 130 14.91 -11.07 -1.16
N ASN A 131 13.75 -11.03 -1.81
CA ASN A 131 13.03 -12.22 -2.28
C ASN A 131 12.28 -11.88 -3.57
N PRO A 132 12.49 -12.64 -4.68
CA PRO A 132 11.73 -12.45 -5.90
C PRO A 132 10.22 -12.61 -5.72
N ASP A 133 9.80 -13.43 -4.75
CA ASP A 133 8.41 -13.50 -4.30
C ASP A 133 8.18 -12.44 -3.22
N VAL A 134 7.79 -11.25 -3.66
CA VAL A 134 7.62 -10.08 -2.78
C VAL A 134 6.50 -10.26 -1.75
N GLU A 135 5.48 -11.08 -2.06
CA GLU A 135 4.35 -11.35 -1.17
C GLU A 135 4.76 -12.25 0.01
N ALA A 136 5.82 -13.05 -0.16
CA ALA A 136 6.39 -13.86 0.90
C ALA A 136 7.23 -13.07 1.91
N ILE A 137 7.47 -11.78 1.68
CA ILE A 137 8.20 -10.92 2.61
C ILE A 137 7.22 -10.45 3.68
N GLU A 138 7.42 -10.88 4.93
CA GLU A 138 6.62 -10.45 6.07
C GLU A 138 7.07 -9.09 6.63
N SER A 139 8.39 -8.87 6.67
CA SER A 139 9.01 -7.65 7.19
C SER A 139 10.39 -7.40 6.56
N ILE A 140 10.78 -6.13 6.52
CA ILE A 140 12.13 -5.69 6.16
C ILE A 140 12.65 -4.89 7.35
N ASP A 141 13.80 -5.28 7.87
CA ASP A 141 14.42 -4.61 9.02
C ASP A 141 14.84 -3.17 8.69
N ASP A 142 14.92 -2.34 9.73
CA ASP A 142 15.20 -0.91 9.58
C ASP A 142 16.57 -0.61 8.97
N GLU A 143 17.58 -1.47 9.17
CA GLU A 143 18.92 -1.30 8.58
C GLU A 143 18.87 -1.50 7.06
N THR A 144 18.19 -2.56 6.60
CA THR A 144 17.93 -2.81 5.18
C THR A 144 17.06 -1.70 4.57
N ALA A 145 16.01 -1.28 5.27
CA ALA A 145 15.12 -0.20 4.82
C ALA A 145 15.87 1.14 4.68
N GLU A 146 16.80 1.46 5.59
CA GLU A 146 17.68 2.63 5.50
C GLU A 146 18.57 2.56 4.25
N GLY A 147 19.15 1.40 3.99
CA GLY A 147 19.92 1.13 2.77
C GLY A 147 19.11 1.39 1.51
N PHE A 148 17.86 0.92 1.46
CA PHE A 148 16.96 1.13 0.32
C PHE A 148 16.64 2.62 0.12
N VAL A 149 16.29 3.32 1.19
CA VAL A 149 15.99 4.75 1.13
C VAL A 149 17.20 5.55 0.65
N LYS A 150 18.41 5.19 1.09
CA LYS A 150 19.66 5.80 0.62
C LYS A 150 19.85 5.62 -0.89
N VAL A 151 19.72 4.39 -1.39
CA VAL A 151 19.82 4.10 -2.83
C VAL A 151 18.79 4.87 -3.64
N LEU A 152 17.55 4.97 -3.15
CA LEU A 152 16.49 5.73 -3.83
C LEU A 152 16.79 7.24 -3.85
N LYS A 153 17.33 7.79 -2.76
CA LYS A 153 17.78 9.20 -2.71
C LYS A 153 18.96 9.46 -3.65
N GLU A 154 19.93 8.54 -3.73
CA GLU A 154 21.06 8.62 -4.67
C GLU A 154 20.60 8.57 -6.13
N LYS A 155 19.54 7.81 -6.45
CA LYS A 155 18.86 7.84 -7.75
C LYS A 155 18.08 9.13 -8.02
N GLY A 156 18.04 10.06 -7.06
CA GLY A 156 17.41 11.38 -7.19
C GLY A 156 15.92 11.42 -6.84
N PHE A 157 15.36 10.36 -6.25
CA PHE A 157 13.97 10.37 -5.81
C PHE A 157 13.80 11.21 -4.55
N LYS A 158 12.74 12.04 -4.55
CA LYS A 158 12.41 12.91 -3.42
C LYS A 158 11.71 12.12 -2.32
N ARG A 159 11.97 12.50 -1.06
CA ARG A 159 11.36 11.87 0.13
C ARG A 159 9.84 11.69 0.03
N PRO A 160 9.01 12.68 -0.36
CA PRO A 160 7.57 12.48 -0.48
C PRO A 160 7.17 11.41 -1.50
N ALA A 161 7.91 11.29 -2.62
CA ALA A 161 7.64 10.27 -3.62
C ALA A 161 7.97 8.86 -3.10
N ILE A 162 9.05 8.73 -2.32
CA ILE A 162 9.41 7.46 -1.67
C ILE A 162 8.36 7.11 -0.62
N HIS A 163 7.98 8.05 0.25
CA HIS A 163 6.96 7.83 1.28
C HIS A 163 5.61 7.38 0.68
N ILE A 164 5.11 8.11 -0.33
CA ILE A 164 3.88 7.74 -1.03
C ILE A 164 4.00 6.35 -1.65
N CYS A 165 5.13 6.03 -2.29
CA CYS A 165 5.33 4.72 -2.90
C CYS A 165 5.30 3.58 -1.86
N VAL A 166 6.00 3.76 -0.74
CA VAL A 166 6.09 2.76 0.34
C VAL A 166 4.71 2.51 0.94
N ARG A 167 3.95 3.56 1.27
CA ARG A 167 2.61 3.44 1.86
C ARG A 167 1.59 2.86 0.89
N LEU A 168 1.51 3.37 -0.35
CA LEU A 168 0.51 2.91 -1.32
C LEU A 168 0.67 1.45 -1.74
N ASN A 169 1.90 0.93 -1.68
CA ASN A 169 2.22 -0.43 -2.12
C ASN A 169 2.51 -1.37 -0.94
N GLY A 170 2.20 -0.96 0.30
CA GLY A 170 2.33 -1.83 1.47
C GLY A 170 3.73 -2.39 1.70
N VAL A 171 4.79 -1.66 1.33
CA VAL A 171 6.16 -2.14 1.50
C VAL A 171 6.42 -2.37 2.99
N ARG A 172 6.93 -3.56 3.33
CA ARG A 172 6.99 -4.10 4.70
C ARG A 172 8.08 -3.49 5.58
N PHE A 173 8.29 -2.18 5.47
CA PHE A 173 9.08 -1.42 6.44
C PHE A 173 8.29 -1.25 7.73
N SER A 174 8.98 -1.08 8.86
CA SER A 174 8.33 -0.76 10.12
C SER A 174 7.64 0.60 10.05
N ASP A 175 6.49 0.74 10.71
CA ASP A 175 5.76 2.01 10.78
C ASP A 175 6.63 3.12 11.42
N ASP A 176 7.40 2.77 12.45
CA ASP A 176 8.32 3.68 13.15
C ASP A 176 9.42 4.20 12.21
N PHE A 177 10.00 3.33 11.38
CA PHE A 177 11.00 3.74 10.40
C PHE A 177 10.41 4.69 9.35
N ILE A 178 9.21 4.38 8.84
CA ILE A 178 8.54 5.23 7.83
C ILE A 178 8.28 6.62 8.43
N GLU A 179 7.74 6.69 9.64
CA GLU A 179 7.43 7.98 10.26
C GLU A 179 8.70 8.78 10.59
N LYS A 180 9.75 8.13 11.11
CA LYS A 180 11.01 8.80 11.46
C LYS A 180 11.81 9.26 10.24
N THR A 181 11.72 8.56 9.11
CA THR A 181 12.66 8.75 7.98
C THR A 181 12.00 9.38 6.75
N LEU A 182 10.72 9.08 6.52
CA LEU A 182 10.01 9.37 5.28
C LEU A 182 8.84 10.34 5.46
N SER A 183 8.25 10.43 6.65
CA SER A 183 7.13 11.35 6.93
C SER A 183 7.57 12.83 6.93
N PRO A 184 6.71 13.78 6.50
CA PRO A 184 7.02 15.21 6.52
C PRO A 184 7.45 15.76 7.88
N SER A 185 7.04 15.11 8.97
CA SER A 185 7.40 15.49 10.33
C SER A 185 8.87 15.18 10.69
N ALA A 186 9.58 14.38 9.90
CA ALA A 186 10.97 13.98 10.13
C ALA A 186 12.00 15.11 9.92
N GLU A 187 11.59 16.28 9.43
CA GLU A 187 12.47 17.42 9.12
C GLU A 187 12.50 18.51 10.23
N ASN A 188 12.02 18.21 11.44
CA ASN A 188 12.12 19.09 12.61
C ASN A 188 13.18 18.61 13.62
#